data_AF-A0A9D7BPQ7-F1
#
_entry.id   AF-A0A9D7BPQ7-F1
#
_cell.length_a   1.000
_cell.length_b   1.000
_cell.length_c   1.000
_cell.angle_alpha   90.00
_cell.angle_beta   90.00
_cell.angle_gamma   90.00
#
_symmetry.space_group_name_H-M   'P 1'
#
loop_
_entity.id
_entity.type
_entity.pdbx_description
1 polymer ?
#
loop_
_entity_poly.entity_id
_entity_poly.type
_entity_poly.pdbx_seq_one_letter_code
_entity_poly.pdbx_strand_id
1 'polypeptide(L)' 'MTLADIDIKKKYKAHIITIIKQIEKKNYLGSLYFDKEVHGILHSDYQFTADDLLLVFGLKVNIDKFIEDCS' A
#
# COMPACT_ATOMS: atom_id res chain seq x y z
N MET A 1 4.17 -2.40 9.82
CA MET A 1 4.71 -3.44 8.91
C MET A 1 5.46 -2.74 7.81
N THR A 2 6.67 -3.20 7.47
CA THR A 2 7.45 -2.62 6.37
C THR A 2 7.30 -3.44 5.09
N LEU A 3 7.60 -2.85 3.93
CA LEU A 3 7.66 -3.59 2.66
C LEU A 3 8.67 -4.73 2.68
N ALA A 4 9.75 -4.60 3.47
CA ALA A 4 10.74 -5.66 3.65
C ALA A 4 10.19 -6.87 4.43
N ASP A 5 9.20 -6.67 5.30
CA ASP A 5 8.59 -7.74 6.11
C ASP A 5 7.68 -8.64 5.26
N ILE A 6 7.08 -8.09 4.20
CA ILE A 6 6.34 -8.83 3.19
C ILE A 6 7.21 -8.93 1.93
N ASP A 7 8.04 -9.97 1.82
CA ASP A 7 8.71 -10.30 0.55
C ASP A 7 7.69 -10.87 -0.45
N ILE A 8 6.73 -10.03 -0.86
CA ILE A 8 5.56 -10.37 -1.68
C ILE A 8 5.99 -10.95 -3.02
N LYS A 9 7.12 -10.46 -3.53
CA LYS A 9 7.73 -10.92 -4.77
C LYS A 9 8.19 -12.36 -4.65
N LYS A 10 8.93 -12.73 -3.59
CA LYS A 10 9.40 -14.11 -3.43
C LYS A 10 8.31 -15.06 -2.96
N LYS A 11 7.55 -14.67 -1.94
CA LYS A 11 6.58 -15.55 -1.26
C LYS A 11 5.33 -15.79 -2.10
N TYR A 12 4.84 -14.74 -2.77
CA TYR A 12 3.58 -14.80 -3.51
C TYR A 12 3.76 -14.59 -5.02
N LYS A 13 4.97 -14.36 -5.54
CA LYS A 13 5.17 -14.07 -6.98
C LYS A 13 4.26 -12.93 -7.47
N ALA A 14 4.06 -11.93 -6.62
CA ALA A 14 3.23 -10.76 -6.87
C ALA A 14 4.03 -9.47 -6.60
N HIS A 15 3.57 -8.36 -7.17
CA HIS A 15 4.26 -7.08 -7.13
C HIS A 15 3.32 -5.99 -6.64
N ILE A 16 3.76 -5.20 -5.66
CA ILE A 16 3.08 -3.94 -5.33
C ILE A 16 3.61 -2.88 -6.31
N ILE A 17 2.73 -2.34 -7.13
CA ILE A 17 3.06 -1.37 -8.18
C ILE A 17 2.96 0.05 -7.65
N THR A 18 1.99 0.32 -6.76
CA THR A 18 1.73 1.67 -6.27
C THR A 18 0.98 1.58 -4.95
N ILE A 19 1.16 2.59 -4.10
CA ILE A 19 0.31 2.85 -2.96
C ILE A 19 -0.40 4.18 -3.15
N ILE A 20 -1.69 4.21 -2.87
CA ILE A 20 -2.46 5.44 -2.75
C ILE A 20 -2.70 5.67 -1.27
N LYS A 21 -2.09 6.72 -0.73
CA LYS A 21 -2.19 7.10 0.66
C LYS A 21 -3.24 8.17 0.83
N GLN A 22 -4.11 7.99 1.81
CA GLN A 22 -5.07 9.00 2.21
C GLN A 22 -4.47 9.82 3.36
N ILE A 23 -4.26 11.11 3.12
CA ILE A 23 -3.65 12.01 4.11
C ILE A 23 -4.66 13.05 4.54
N GLU A 24 -4.86 13.16 5.84
CA GLU A 24 -5.64 14.25 6.41
C GLU A 24 -4.80 15.55 6.34
N LYS A 25 -5.29 16.54 5.59
CA LYS A 25 -4.68 17.85 5.48
C LYS A 25 -5.64 18.91 6.00
N LYS A 26 -5.07 20.01 6.49
CA LYS A 26 -5.81 21.19 6.93
C LYS A 26 -5.70 22.25 5.84
N ASN A 27 -6.83 22.80 5.41
CA ASN A 27 -6.81 23.91 4.47
C ASN A 27 -6.48 25.23 5.20
N TYR A 28 -6.26 26.30 4.43
CA TYR A 28 -5.92 27.63 4.99
C TYR A 28 -6.98 28.17 5.97
N LEU A 29 -8.25 27.77 5.80
CA LEU A 29 -9.38 28.17 6.64
C LEU A 29 -9.56 27.26 7.88
N GLY A 30 -8.68 26.28 8.06
CA GLY A 30 -8.68 25.40 9.21
C GLY A 30 -9.59 24.17 9.12
N SER A 31 -10.29 23.96 8.01
CA SER A 31 -11.10 22.75 7.79
C SER A 31 -10.22 21.56 7.41
N LEU A 32 -10.59 20.38 7.89
CA LEU A 32 -9.94 19.11 7.53
C LEU A 32 -10.49 18.62 6.19
N TYR A 33 -9.60 18.12 5.34
CA TYR A 33 -9.95 17.41 4.12
C TYR A 33 -8.98 16.25 3.89
N PHE A 34 -9.42 15.25 3.13
CA PHE A 34 -8.57 14.12 2.76
C PHE A 34 -7.99 14.34 1.38
N ASP A 35 -6.68 14.26 1.27
CA ASP A 35 -5.93 14.30 0.02
C ASP A 35 -5.43 12.90 -0.34
N LYS A 36 -5.20 12.66 -1.63
CA LYS A 36 -4.71 11.37 -2.14
C LYS A 36 -3.30 11.56 -2.69
N GLU A 37 -2.33 10.90 -2.05
CA GLU A 37 -0.94 10.89 -2.52
C GLU A 37 -0.60 9.54 -3.15
N VAL A 38 -0.07 9.58 -4.38
CA VAL A 38 0.27 8.38 -5.14
C VAL A 38 1.78 8.13 -5.04
N HIS A 39 2.16 7.02 -4.43
CA HIS A 39 3.54 6.57 -4.31
C HIS A 39 3.83 5.49 -5.35
N GLY A 40 4.49 5.87 -6.45
CA GLY A 40 4.69 5.01 -7.62
C GLY A 40 5.80 3.96 -7.51
N ILE A 41 6.87 4.20 -6.75
CA ILE A 41 7.88 3.18 -6.42
C ILE A 41 8.07 3.23 -4.92
N LEU A 42 7.86 2.09 -4.27
CA LEU A 42 8.05 1.97 -2.84
C LEU A 42 9.53 1.79 -2.55
N HIS A 43 10.09 2.75 -1.81
CA HIS A 43 11.39 2.59 -1.19
C HIS A 43 11.29 1.56 -0.05
N SER A 44 12.38 0.87 0.22
CA SER A 44 12.42 -0.25 1.18
C SER A 44 12.07 0.13 2.62
N ASP A 45 12.13 1.42 2.93
CA ASP A 45 11.79 2.03 4.23
C ASP A 45 10.32 2.44 4.36
N TYR A 46 9.50 2.24 3.32
CA TYR A 46 8.08 2.57 3.36
C TYR A 46 7.35 1.79 4.46
N GLN A 47 6.61 2.52 5.30
CA GLN A 47 5.76 1.97 6.35
C GLN A 47 4.29 2.04 5.95
N PHE A 48 3.65 0.87 5.90
CA PHE A 48 2.22 0.78 5.61
C PHE A 48 1.36 1.30 6.75
N THR A 49 0.32 2.03 6.39
CA THR A 49 -0.79 2.42 7.27
C THR A 49 -2.07 1.68 6.90
N ALA A 50 -3.00 1.51 7.84
CA ALA A 50 -4.22 0.70 7.65
C ALA A 50 -5.13 1.23 6.52
N ASP A 51 -5.07 2.53 6.24
CA ASP A 51 -5.86 3.18 5.19
C ASP A 51 -5.15 3.19 3.82
N ASP A 52 -3.98 2.56 3.71
CA ASP A 52 -3.23 2.52 2.45
C ASP A 52 -3.94 1.62 1.43
N LEU A 53 -4.18 2.16 0.24
CA LEU A 53 -4.67 1.37 -0.88
C LEU A 53 -3.50 0.82 -1.70
N LEU A 54 -3.40 -0.49 -1.76
CA LEU A 54 -2.33 -1.21 -2.48
C LEU A 54 -2.79 -1.60 -3.89
N LEU A 55 -2.05 -1.15 -4.90
CA LEU A 55 -2.20 -1.69 -6.25
C LEU A 55 -1.24 -2.86 -6.44
N VAL A 56 -1.80 -4.08 -6.52
CA VAL A 56 -1.03 -5.32 -6.65
C VAL A 56 -1.21 -5.94 -8.03
N PHE A 57 -0.11 -6.37 -8.64
CA PHE A 57 -0.07 -7.08 -9.91
C PHE A 57 0.47 -8.50 -9.72
N GLY A 58 -0.23 -9.49 -10.28
CA GLY A 58 0.13 -10.89 -10.18
C GLY A 58 -1.00 -11.81 -10.60
N LEU A 59 -0.80 -13.13 -10.47
CA LEU A 59 -1.85 -14.11 -10.70
C LEU A 59 -2.88 -14.07 -9.57
N LYS A 60 -4.17 -14.18 -9.91
CA LYS A 60 -5.27 -14.12 -8.94
C LYS A 60 -5.06 -15.07 -7.74
N VAL A 61 -4.74 -16.34 -8.01
CA VAL A 61 -4.49 -17.37 -6.97
C VAL A 61 -3.41 -16.95 -5.96
N ASN A 62 -2.40 -16.22 -6.41
CA ASN A 62 -1.32 -15.77 -5.54
C ASN A 62 -1.71 -14.53 -4.73
N ILE A 63 -2.48 -13.63 -5.34
CA ILE A 63 -3.01 -12.43 -4.68
C ILE A 63 -4.03 -12.86 -3.61
N ASP A 64 -4.92 -13.80 -3.92
CA ASP A 64 -5.89 -14.34 -2.96
C ASP A 64 -5.15 -14.92 -1.73
N LYS A 65 -4.11 -15.74 -1.96
CA LYS A 65 -3.28 -16.30 -0.88
C LYS A 65 -2.57 -15.22 -0.06
N PHE A 66 -2.10 -14.16 -0.70
CA PHE A 66 -1.50 -13.02 0.00
C PHE A 66 -2.52 -12.32 0.91
N ILE A 67 -3.74 -12.11 0.42
CA ILE A 67 -4.83 -11.50 1.20
C ILE A 67 -5.20 -12.38 2.39
N GLU A 68 -5.38 -13.69 2.19
CA GLU A 68 -5.73 -14.65 3.25
C GLU A 68 -4.68 -14.68 4.38
N ASP A 69 -3.39 -14.69 4.04
CA ASP A 69 -2.30 -14.71 5.01
C ASP A 69 -2.14 -13.39 5.80
N CYS A 70 -2.70 -12.28 5.28
CA CYS A 70 -2.57 -10.93 5.84
C CYS A 70 -3.86 -10.39 6.48
N SER A 71 -4.96 -11.13 6.38
CA SER A 71 -6.26 -10.82 7.01
C SER A 71 -6.31 -11.32 8.44
#